data_AF-A0A5N8XW17-F1
#
_entry.id   AF-A0A5N8XW17-F1
#
_cell.length_a   1.000
_cell.length_b   1.000
_cell.length_c   1.000
_cell.angle_alpha   90.00
_cell.angle_beta   90.00
_cell.angle_gamma   90.00
#
_symmetry.space_group_name_H-M   'P 1'
#
loop_
_entity.id
_entity.type
_entity.pdbx_description
1 polymer ?
#
loop_
_entity_poly.entity_id
_entity_poly.type
_entity_poly.pdbx_seq_one_letter_code
_entity_poly.pdbx_strand_id
1 'polypeptide(L)'
;MVIGEAVAKALGSPAGRMWNWASFLLVLTLTSVAIIRSPGGPGGESTGVLLMCGLAFLASLWRAVGVGRLDSGSHVGRRATVSALSLTLAISGLAWSEELRVHGDVDVRGRTSISPADSLESGTTAAVSVDRAPTRARLRVTFAVTDALPAAQSCTPDTRLDVGAAADPHSAYRGVRSGSAVDIPLGGQRPHIRLRVTLRTDPGCSMNVSIAEAVLHD
;
A
#
# COMPACT_ATOMS: atom_id res chain seq x y z
N MET A 1 29.87 45.24 -28.49
CA MET A 1 30.23 43.80 -28.54
C MET A 1 30.94 43.43 -27.23
N VAL A 2 30.21 43.41 -26.10
CA VAL A 2 30.77 43.12 -24.75
C VAL A 2 29.74 42.40 -23.86
N ILE A 3 28.44 42.58 -24.14
CA ILE A 3 27.34 41.94 -23.40
C ILE A 3 27.23 40.43 -23.70
N GLY A 4 27.66 39.98 -24.89
CA GLY A 4 27.59 38.57 -25.30
C GLY A 4 28.56 37.65 -24.55
N GLU A 5 29.76 38.12 -24.22
CA GLU A 5 30.76 37.30 -23.52
C GLU A 5 30.50 37.15 -22.02
N ALA A 6 29.88 38.15 -21.39
CA ALA A 6 29.48 38.08 -19.99
C ALA A 6 28.31 37.09 -19.79
N VAL A 7 27.38 37.03 -20.76
CA VAL A 7 26.29 36.04 -20.76
C VAL A 7 26.86 34.63 -21.02
N ALA A 8 27.79 34.47 -21.96
CA ALA A 8 28.42 33.18 -22.24
C ALA A 8 29.29 32.64 -21.07
N LYS A 9 29.87 33.52 -20.24
CA LYS A 9 30.63 33.12 -19.02
C LYS A 9 29.73 32.84 -17.81
N ALA A 10 28.61 33.55 -17.67
CA ALA A 10 27.61 33.29 -16.62
C ALA A 10 26.82 32.00 -16.90
N LEU A 11 26.69 31.63 -18.18
CA LEU A 11 26.39 30.26 -18.58
C LEU A 11 27.65 29.40 -18.42
N GLY A 12 28.01 29.09 -17.16
CA GLY A 12 29.04 28.11 -16.83
C GLY A 12 28.93 26.86 -17.71
N SER A 13 30.09 26.28 -18.03
CA SER A 13 30.28 25.29 -19.11
C SER A 13 29.06 24.37 -19.32
N PRO A 14 28.66 24.10 -20.58
CA PRO A 14 27.50 23.25 -20.87
C PRO A 14 27.56 21.91 -20.12
N ALA A 15 28.78 21.41 -19.85
CA ALA A 15 29.05 20.24 -19.02
C ALA A 15 28.50 20.35 -17.58
N GLY A 16 28.69 21.48 -16.89
CA GLY A 16 28.20 21.68 -15.51
C GLY A 16 26.69 21.79 -15.43
N ARG A 17 26.05 22.39 -16.45
CA ARG A 17 24.59 22.42 -16.57
C ARG A 17 24.03 21.03 -16.87
N MET A 18 24.62 20.29 -17.81
CA MET A 18 24.23 18.91 -18.13
C MET A 18 24.34 17.98 -16.91
N TRP A 19 25.39 18.10 -16.10
CA TRP A 19 25.60 17.25 -14.92
C TRP A 19 24.50 17.41 -13.85
N ASN A 20 24.01 18.64 -13.66
CA ASN A 20 22.93 18.93 -12.72
C ASN A 20 21.60 18.33 -13.18
N TRP A 21 21.29 18.46 -14.47
CA TRP A 21 20.10 17.84 -15.06
C TRP A 21 20.17 16.31 -15.05
N ALA A 22 21.34 15.72 -15.27
CA ALA A 22 21.53 14.27 -15.19
C ALA A 22 21.21 13.72 -13.79
N SER A 23 21.70 14.39 -12.74
CA SER A 23 21.41 13.98 -11.35
C SER A 23 19.93 14.12 -11.00
N PHE A 24 19.28 15.19 -11.48
CA PHE A 24 17.84 15.40 -11.31
C PHE A 24 17.02 14.31 -12.01
N LEU A 25 17.35 14.01 -13.27
CA LEU A 25 16.69 12.95 -14.03
C LEU A 25 16.87 11.57 -13.37
N LEU A 26 18.06 11.30 -12.81
CA LEU A 26 18.30 10.08 -12.05
C LEU A 26 17.40 9.99 -10.81
N VAL A 27 17.34 11.05 -9.99
CA VAL A 27 16.46 11.04 -8.81
C VAL A 27 14.99 10.88 -9.24
N LEU A 28 14.57 11.59 -10.27
CA LEU A 28 13.21 11.50 -10.81
C LEU A 28 12.85 10.08 -11.28
N THR A 29 13.76 9.41 -11.99
CA THR A 29 13.51 8.02 -12.45
C THR A 29 13.46 7.06 -11.27
N LEU A 30 14.36 7.18 -10.30
CA LEU A 30 14.36 6.34 -9.09
C LEU A 30 13.09 6.54 -8.26
N THR A 31 12.67 7.79 -8.02
CA THR A 31 11.42 8.07 -7.30
C THR A 31 10.20 7.57 -8.07
N SER A 32 10.19 7.70 -9.39
CA SER A 32 9.08 7.20 -10.22
C SER A 32 8.98 5.67 -10.16
N VAL A 33 10.12 4.96 -10.23
CA VAL A 33 10.16 3.50 -10.08
C VAL A 33 9.68 3.08 -8.70
N ALA A 34 10.12 3.77 -7.63
CA ALA A 34 9.68 3.49 -6.26
C ALA A 34 8.17 3.63 -6.10
N ILE A 35 7.58 4.71 -6.65
CA ILE A 35 6.14 4.95 -6.57
C ILE A 35 5.34 3.90 -7.35
N ILE A 36 5.78 3.55 -8.57
CA ILE A 36 5.10 2.54 -9.41
C ILE A 36 5.15 1.15 -8.77
N ARG A 37 6.24 0.83 -8.06
CA ARG A 37 6.41 -0.48 -7.41
C ARG A 37 5.86 -0.56 -5.99
N SER A 38 5.50 0.56 -5.38
CA SER A 38 4.96 0.56 -4.03
C SER A 38 3.65 -0.22 -3.99
N PRO A 39 3.53 -1.28 -3.18
CA PRO A 39 2.25 -1.94 -2.97
C PRO A 39 1.26 -0.95 -2.33
N GLY A 40 -0.02 -1.09 -2.69
CA GLY A 40 -1.09 -0.43 -1.95
C GLY A 40 -1.29 -1.15 -0.61
N GLY A 41 -0.61 -0.68 0.43
CA GLY A 41 -0.80 -1.16 1.80
C GLY A 41 -1.92 -0.41 2.52
N PRO A 42 -2.52 -1.01 3.56
CA PRO A 42 -3.54 -0.35 4.37
C PRO A 42 -2.96 0.88 5.10
N GLY A 43 -3.71 1.99 5.07
CA GLY A 43 -3.70 3.01 6.12
C GLY A 43 -2.42 3.79 6.45
N GLY A 44 -1.42 3.86 5.58
CA GLY A 44 -0.33 4.86 5.72
C GLY A 44 1.10 4.34 5.64
N GLU A 45 1.32 3.04 5.44
CA GLU A 45 2.67 2.44 5.31
C GLU A 45 3.47 3.02 4.12
N SER A 46 2.77 3.45 3.06
CA SER A 46 3.38 4.10 1.89
C SER A 46 3.74 5.57 2.13
N THR A 47 3.26 6.20 3.21
CA THR A 47 3.48 7.62 3.50
C THR A 47 4.97 7.92 3.71
N GLY A 48 5.69 7.01 4.38
CA GLY A 48 7.14 7.15 4.60
C GLY A 48 7.93 7.18 3.29
N VAL A 49 7.61 6.27 2.35
CA VAL A 49 8.23 6.21 1.02
C VAL A 49 7.93 7.48 0.23
N LEU A 50 6.68 7.94 0.24
CA LEU A 50 6.25 9.17 -0.42
C LEU A 50 6.97 10.40 0.14
N LEU A 51 7.14 10.49 1.46
CA LEU A 51 7.86 11.58 2.11
C LEU A 51 9.35 11.56 1.71
N MET A 52 10.01 10.40 1.76
CA MET A 52 11.42 10.27 1.36
C MET A 52 11.62 10.63 -0.11
N CYS A 53 10.75 10.14 -1.01
CA CYS A 53 10.78 10.46 -2.44
C CYS A 53 10.49 11.95 -2.69
N GLY A 54 9.51 12.52 -2.00
CA GLY A 54 9.15 13.94 -2.11
C GLY A 54 10.27 14.85 -1.65
N LEU A 55 10.92 14.54 -0.53
CA LEU A 55 12.09 15.28 -0.03
C LEU A 55 13.28 15.17 -0.99
N ALA A 56 13.57 13.98 -1.53
CA ALA A 56 14.61 13.79 -2.53
C ALA A 56 14.34 14.60 -3.80
N PHE A 57 13.08 14.62 -4.25
CA PHE A 57 12.65 15.38 -5.42
C PHE A 57 12.73 16.89 -5.17
N LEU A 58 12.24 17.40 -4.03
CA LEU A 58 12.32 18.83 -3.69
C LEU A 58 13.77 19.30 -3.53
N ALA A 59 14.64 18.49 -2.90
CA ALA A 59 16.06 18.81 -2.78
C ALA A 59 16.76 18.87 -4.15
N SER A 60 16.44 17.94 -5.05
CA SER A 60 17.01 17.93 -6.41
C SER A 60 16.45 19.07 -7.28
N LEU A 61 15.17 19.40 -7.14
CA LEU A 61 14.52 20.52 -7.85
C LEU A 61 15.04 21.88 -7.37
N TRP A 62 15.17 22.09 -6.06
CA TRP A 62 15.76 23.31 -5.50
C TRP A 62 17.16 23.51 -6.09
N ARG A 63 17.96 22.44 -6.17
CA ARG A 63 19.27 22.51 -6.82
C ARG A 63 19.16 22.90 -8.30
N ALA A 64 18.28 22.28 -9.07
CA ALA A 64 18.16 22.58 -10.51
C ALA A 64 17.73 24.04 -10.79
N VAL A 65 16.80 24.58 -9.98
CA VAL A 65 16.21 25.90 -10.19
C VAL A 65 16.99 27.02 -9.46
N GLY A 66 17.48 26.77 -8.25
CA GLY A 66 18.15 27.74 -7.39
C GLY A 66 19.60 28.06 -7.78
N VAL A 67 20.18 27.31 -8.72
CA VAL A 67 21.58 27.49 -9.17
C VAL A 67 21.78 28.73 -10.07
N GLY A 68 20.71 29.42 -10.47
CA GLY A 68 20.83 30.67 -11.23
C GLY A 68 21.24 31.92 -10.43
N ARG A 69 21.30 31.89 -9.09
CA ARG A 69 21.45 33.12 -8.28
C ARG A 69 22.58 33.15 -7.23
N LEU A 70 23.33 32.06 -7.03
CA LEU A 70 24.30 31.95 -5.94
C LEU A 70 25.70 31.57 -6.46
N ASP A 71 26.34 32.56 -7.08
CA ASP A 71 27.68 32.48 -7.67
C ASP A 71 28.72 33.22 -6.79
N SER A 72 28.92 32.75 -5.56
CA SER A 72 30.01 33.24 -4.71
C SER A 72 30.72 32.11 -3.98
N GLY A 73 31.88 31.73 -4.54
CA GLY A 73 33.12 31.46 -3.82
C GLY A 73 33.28 30.16 -3.01
N SER A 74 32.37 29.79 -2.12
CA SER A 74 32.71 28.83 -1.04
C SER A 74 31.85 27.56 -0.95
N HIS A 75 30.98 27.29 -1.93
CA HIS A 75 29.89 26.32 -1.76
C HIS A 75 30.02 24.98 -2.50
N VAL A 76 31.21 24.61 -3.01
CA VAL A 76 31.41 23.31 -3.69
C VAL A 76 31.13 22.12 -2.75
N GLY A 77 31.60 22.18 -1.50
CA GLY A 77 31.33 21.14 -0.49
C GLY A 77 29.84 21.03 -0.12
N ARG A 78 29.13 22.16 -0.03
CA ARG A 78 27.68 22.19 0.21
C ARG A 78 26.90 21.59 -0.97
N ARG A 79 27.38 21.78 -2.21
CA ARG A 79 26.76 21.19 -3.41
C ARG A 79 26.95 19.67 -3.47
N ALA A 80 28.12 19.16 -3.07
CA ALA A 80 28.39 17.73 -3.05
C ALA A 80 27.56 17.00 -1.98
N THR A 81 27.47 17.58 -0.78
CA THR A 81 26.69 17.02 0.34
C THR A 81 25.20 16.93 0.04
N VAL A 82 24.60 17.97 -0.57
CA VAL A 82 23.18 17.94 -0.97
C VAL A 82 22.92 16.88 -2.05
N SER A 83 23.83 16.72 -3.02
CA SER A 83 23.71 15.69 -4.06
C SER A 83 23.80 14.28 -3.47
N ALA A 84 24.80 14.04 -2.61
CA ALA A 84 24.94 12.76 -1.91
C ALA A 84 23.69 12.46 -1.10
N LEU A 85 23.17 13.44 -0.35
CA LEU A 85 21.95 13.29 0.45
C LEU A 85 20.72 12.94 -0.41
N SER A 86 20.52 13.64 -1.53
CA SER A 86 19.38 13.36 -2.43
C SER A 86 19.45 11.97 -3.03
N LEU A 87 20.65 11.51 -3.38
CA LEU A 87 20.86 10.17 -3.93
C LEU A 87 20.66 9.10 -2.87
N THR A 88 21.21 9.29 -1.67
CA THR A 88 21.00 8.35 -0.55
C THR A 88 19.52 8.24 -0.20
N LEU A 89 18.78 9.35 -0.16
CA LEU A 89 17.34 9.33 0.09
C LEU A 89 16.57 8.57 -1.00
N ALA A 90 16.92 8.75 -2.28
CA ALA A 90 16.31 8.02 -3.38
C ALA A 90 16.59 6.50 -3.31
N ILE A 91 17.83 6.11 -3.01
CA ILE A 91 18.22 4.71 -2.84
C ILE A 91 17.52 4.09 -1.62
N SER A 92 17.49 4.79 -0.48
CA SER A 92 16.79 4.35 0.71
C SER A 92 15.29 4.20 0.48
N GLY A 93 14.67 5.13 -0.25
CA GLY A 93 13.26 5.03 -0.64
C GLY A 93 12.98 3.81 -1.52
N LEU A 94 13.87 3.50 -2.47
CA LEU A 94 13.77 2.30 -3.29
C LEU A 94 13.95 1.02 -2.48
N ALA A 95 14.98 0.95 -1.65
CA ALA A 95 15.23 -0.20 -0.78
C ALA A 95 14.02 -0.46 0.14
N TRP A 96 13.47 0.60 0.75
CA TRP A 96 12.27 0.51 1.56
C TRP A 96 11.04 0.05 0.76
N SER A 97 10.89 0.51 -0.49
CA SER A 97 9.78 0.09 -1.34
C SER A 97 9.85 -1.40 -1.72
N GLU A 98 11.05 -1.93 -1.98
CA GLU A 98 11.22 -3.37 -2.23
C GLU A 98 11.01 -4.17 -0.94
N GLU A 99 11.43 -3.66 0.21
CA GLU A 99 11.16 -4.28 1.52
C GLU A 99 9.65 -4.39 1.78
N LEU A 100 8.90 -3.30 1.62
CA LEU A 100 7.43 -3.33 1.72
C LEU A 100 6.79 -4.22 0.66
N ARG A 101 7.37 -4.33 -0.53
CA ARG A 101 6.85 -5.23 -1.56
C ARG A 101 7.01 -6.69 -1.18
N VAL A 102 8.11 -7.05 -0.52
CA VAL A 102 8.38 -8.42 -0.10
C VAL A 102 7.59 -8.75 1.16
N HIS A 103 7.73 -7.95 2.22
CA HIS A 103 7.23 -8.26 3.56
C HIS A 103 6.02 -7.41 4.00
N GLY A 104 5.68 -6.37 3.25
CA GLY A 104 4.58 -5.48 3.61
C GLY A 104 3.21 -6.11 3.41
N ASP A 105 2.29 -5.60 4.22
CA ASP A 105 0.88 -5.91 4.22
C ASP A 105 0.25 -5.41 2.92
N VAL A 106 -0.53 -6.26 2.25
CA VAL A 106 -1.21 -5.91 1.01
C VAL A 106 -2.71 -5.88 1.21
N ASP A 107 -3.32 -4.71 1.03
CA ASP A 107 -4.77 -4.57 1.05
C ASP A 107 -5.37 -5.25 -0.19
N VAL A 108 -6.25 -6.22 0.07
CA VAL A 108 -7.00 -6.96 -0.95
C VAL A 108 -8.50 -6.78 -0.86
N ARG A 109 -8.99 -5.85 -0.02
CA ARG A 109 -10.44 -5.59 0.16
C ARG A 109 -11.16 -5.39 -1.18
N GLY A 110 -10.62 -4.54 -2.06
CA GLY A 110 -11.18 -4.26 -3.39
C GLY A 110 -11.11 -5.42 -4.38
N ARG A 111 -10.46 -6.53 -4.01
CA ARG A 111 -10.34 -7.77 -4.80
C ARG A 111 -11.10 -8.94 -4.16
N THR A 112 -11.86 -8.67 -3.11
CA THR A 112 -12.67 -9.68 -2.43
C THR A 112 -14.11 -9.67 -2.94
N SER A 113 -14.69 -10.86 -3.07
CA SER A 113 -16.09 -11.06 -3.43
C SER A 113 -16.70 -12.10 -2.50
N ILE A 114 -17.97 -11.91 -2.14
CA ILE A 114 -18.76 -12.81 -1.29
C ILE A 114 -19.89 -13.39 -2.14
N SER A 115 -20.08 -14.70 -2.07
CA SER A 115 -21.14 -15.42 -2.78
C SER A 115 -21.80 -16.47 -1.87
N PRO A 116 -23.14 -16.46 -1.71
CA PRO A 116 -24.07 -15.48 -2.25
C PRO A 116 -23.86 -14.09 -1.61
N ALA A 117 -24.21 -13.03 -2.36
CA ALA A 117 -24.14 -11.65 -1.87
C ALA A 117 -25.40 -11.22 -1.09
N ASP A 118 -26.45 -12.05 -1.15
CA ASP A 118 -27.72 -11.81 -0.47
C ASP A 118 -27.61 -12.04 1.04
N SER A 119 -28.69 -11.67 1.73
CA SER A 119 -28.81 -11.87 3.17
C SER A 119 -28.72 -13.35 3.56
N LEU A 120 -27.95 -13.63 4.60
CA LEU A 120 -27.67 -14.97 5.11
C LEU A 120 -28.52 -15.26 6.35
N GLU A 121 -29.08 -16.47 6.40
CA GLU A 121 -29.78 -17.00 7.58
C GLU A 121 -28.84 -17.84 8.45
N SER A 122 -29.28 -18.18 9.66
CA SER A 122 -28.50 -19.03 10.57
C SER A 122 -28.15 -20.39 9.94
N GLY A 123 -26.89 -20.79 10.05
CA GLY A 123 -26.35 -22.03 9.48
C GLY A 123 -26.01 -21.96 7.99
N THR A 124 -26.36 -20.88 7.29
CA THR A 124 -26.00 -20.73 5.87
C THR A 124 -24.52 -20.41 5.72
N THR A 125 -23.95 -20.86 4.59
CA THR A 125 -22.53 -20.66 4.28
C THR A 125 -22.37 -19.73 3.07
N ALA A 126 -21.52 -18.73 3.21
CA ALA A 126 -21.02 -17.93 2.11
C ALA A 126 -19.56 -18.29 1.78
N ALA A 127 -19.23 -18.24 0.50
CA ALA A 127 -17.88 -18.33 0.01
C ALA A 127 -17.31 -16.92 -0.18
N VAL A 128 -16.12 -16.69 0.35
CA VAL A 128 -15.35 -15.48 0.09
C VAL A 128 -14.21 -15.83 -0.84
N SER A 129 -14.12 -15.18 -2.00
CA SER A 129 -12.99 -15.32 -2.93
C SER A 129 -12.15 -14.06 -2.94
N VAL A 130 -10.83 -14.23 -3.03
CA VAL A 130 -9.87 -13.16 -3.30
C VAL A 130 -9.28 -13.40 -4.68
N ASP A 131 -9.56 -12.49 -5.61
CA ASP A 131 -9.08 -12.58 -6.98
C ASP A 131 -7.72 -11.90 -7.15
N ARG A 132 -6.84 -12.50 -7.97
CA ARG A 132 -5.50 -11.96 -8.26
C ARG A 132 -4.74 -11.60 -6.96
N ALA A 133 -4.79 -12.51 -6.00
CA ALA A 133 -4.10 -12.35 -4.73
C ALA A 133 -2.57 -12.45 -4.95
N PRO A 134 -1.76 -11.50 -4.45
CA PRO A 134 -0.33 -11.71 -4.34
C PRO A 134 -0.04 -12.93 -3.45
N THR A 135 1.11 -13.55 -3.66
CA THR A 135 1.54 -14.73 -2.89
C THR A 135 1.96 -14.30 -1.48
N ARG A 136 1.18 -14.74 -0.48
CA ARG A 136 1.41 -14.50 0.96
C ARG A 136 1.01 -15.72 1.78
N ALA A 137 1.54 -15.87 2.98
CA ALA A 137 1.28 -17.03 3.83
C ALA A 137 -0.03 -16.95 4.62
N ARG A 138 -0.51 -15.73 4.91
CA ARG A 138 -1.63 -15.46 5.80
C ARG A 138 -2.57 -14.40 5.22
N LEU A 139 -3.84 -14.50 5.60
CA LEU A 139 -4.88 -13.55 5.25
C LEU A 139 -5.59 -13.08 6.53
N ARG A 140 -5.42 -11.81 6.87
CA ARG A 140 -6.17 -11.15 7.93
C ARG A 140 -7.44 -10.54 7.34
N VAL A 141 -8.60 -10.95 7.83
CA VAL A 141 -9.90 -10.43 7.37
C VAL A 141 -10.73 -9.97 8.55
N THR A 142 -11.36 -8.82 8.38
CA THR A 142 -12.33 -8.26 9.31
C THR A 142 -13.69 -8.23 8.61
N PHE A 143 -14.68 -8.91 9.18
CA PHE A 143 -16.04 -8.93 8.65
C PHE A 143 -16.89 -7.85 9.31
N ALA A 144 -17.73 -7.18 8.53
CA ALA A 144 -18.82 -6.36 9.04
C ALA A 144 -20.14 -7.12 8.81
N VAL A 145 -20.88 -7.31 9.90
CA VAL A 145 -22.20 -7.92 9.90
C VAL A 145 -23.22 -6.88 10.33
N THR A 146 -24.29 -6.76 9.56
CA THR A 146 -25.41 -5.84 9.80
C THR A 146 -26.72 -6.57 9.60
N ASP A 147 -27.77 -6.20 10.34
CA ASP A 147 -29.11 -6.75 10.14
C ASP A 147 -29.58 -6.52 8.68
N ALA A 148 -30.20 -7.52 8.05
CA ALA A 148 -30.68 -7.39 6.67
C ALA A 148 -31.83 -6.36 6.55
N LEU A 149 -32.62 -6.23 7.63
CA LEU A 149 -33.71 -5.27 7.76
C LEU A 149 -33.51 -4.46 9.07
N PRO A 150 -32.67 -3.40 9.07
CA PRO A 150 -32.30 -2.67 10.28
C PRO A 150 -33.47 -2.05 11.06
N ALA A 151 -34.59 -1.79 10.38
CA ALA A 151 -35.80 -1.24 11.00
C ALA A 151 -36.72 -2.32 11.62
N ALA A 152 -36.50 -3.60 11.32
CA ALA A 152 -37.39 -4.69 11.71
C ALA A 152 -36.72 -5.73 12.63
N GLN A 153 -35.39 -5.80 12.66
CA GLN A 153 -34.62 -6.81 13.39
C GLN A 153 -33.43 -6.19 14.12
N SER A 154 -33.02 -6.79 15.24
CA SER A 154 -31.81 -6.43 15.98
C SER A 154 -31.10 -7.71 16.45
N CYS A 155 -30.41 -8.37 15.53
CA CYS A 155 -29.77 -9.66 15.72
C CYS A 155 -28.24 -9.55 15.83
N THR A 156 -27.70 -8.37 15.51
CA THR A 156 -26.25 -8.10 15.45
C THR A 156 -25.43 -8.48 16.72
N PRO A 157 -25.85 -8.19 17.98
CA PRO A 157 -24.98 -8.46 19.14
C PRO A 157 -24.72 -9.95 19.40
N ASP A 158 -25.67 -10.82 19.06
CA ASP A 158 -25.57 -12.26 19.28
C ASP A 158 -25.08 -13.03 18.04
N THR A 159 -25.00 -12.36 16.90
CA THR A 159 -24.54 -12.97 15.65
C THR A 159 -23.04 -13.25 15.66
N ARG A 160 -22.67 -14.48 15.28
CA ARG A 160 -21.30 -14.97 15.17
C ARG A 160 -21.03 -15.54 13.79
N LEU A 161 -19.76 -15.54 13.42
CA LEU A 161 -19.26 -16.14 12.19
C LEU A 161 -18.30 -17.28 12.54
N ASP A 162 -18.41 -18.38 11.81
CA ASP A 162 -17.32 -19.35 11.71
C ASP A 162 -16.60 -19.13 10.39
N VAL A 163 -15.29 -18.92 10.43
CA VAL A 163 -14.49 -18.55 9.26
C VAL A 163 -13.35 -19.54 9.13
N GLY A 164 -13.18 -20.16 7.95
CA GLY A 164 -12.05 -21.05 7.69
C GLY A 164 -11.63 -21.03 6.23
N ALA A 165 -10.41 -21.52 5.96
CA ALA A 165 -9.99 -21.75 4.59
C ALA A 165 -10.88 -22.85 3.97
N ALA A 166 -11.39 -22.64 2.75
CA ALA A 166 -12.25 -23.62 2.09
C ALA A 166 -11.52 -24.95 1.84
N ALA A 167 -10.19 -24.92 1.73
CA ALA A 167 -9.36 -26.09 1.52
C ALA A 167 -9.02 -26.87 2.80
N ASP A 168 -9.22 -26.27 3.98
CA ASP A 168 -8.97 -26.92 5.28
C ASP A 168 -10.09 -26.60 6.27
N PRO A 169 -11.12 -27.47 6.35
CA PRO A 169 -12.23 -27.30 7.29
C PRO A 169 -11.82 -27.30 8.77
N HIS A 170 -10.65 -27.85 9.11
CA HIS A 170 -10.17 -27.91 10.49
C HIS A 170 -9.55 -26.59 10.96
N SER A 171 -9.15 -25.71 10.03
CA SER A 171 -8.63 -24.37 10.30
C SER A 171 -9.71 -23.32 10.64
N ALA A 172 -10.95 -23.76 10.89
CA ALA A 172 -12.06 -22.85 11.12
C ALA A 172 -11.99 -22.16 12.49
N TYR A 173 -11.90 -20.83 12.48
CA TYR A 173 -12.10 -19.95 13.62
C TYR A 173 -13.59 -19.87 13.92
N ARG A 174 -14.00 -20.24 15.13
CA ARG A 174 -15.41 -20.27 15.52
C ARG A 174 -15.79 -19.06 16.36
N GLY A 175 -17.04 -18.61 16.25
CA GLY A 175 -17.58 -17.61 17.16
C GLY A 175 -17.03 -16.19 16.96
N VAL A 176 -16.52 -15.88 15.77
CA VAL A 176 -15.95 -14.57 15.40
C VAL A 176 -17.06 -13.53 15.42
N ARG A 177 -16.81 -12.37 16.04
CA ARG A 177 -17.76 -11.25 16.10
C ARG A 177 -17.57 -10.30 14.92
N SER A 178 -18.63 -9.56 14.57
CA SER A 178 -18.53 -8.41 13.67
C SER A 178 -17.43 -7.44 14.15
N GLY A 179 -16.63 -6.94 13.21
CA GLY A 179 -15.51 -6.03 13.47
C GLY A 179 -14.25 -6.68 14.06
N SER A 180 -14.25 -7.99 14.34
CA SER A 180 -13.06 -8.70 14.81
C SER A 180 -12.20 -9.16 13.64
N ALA A 181 -10.90 -8.88 13.70
CA ALA A 181 -9.93 -9.39 12.74
C ALA A 181 -9.61 -10.86 13.01
N VAL A 182 -9.59 -11.67 11.95
CA VAL A 182 -9.22 -13.10 11.99
C VAL A 182 -8.07 -13.33 11.05
N ASP A 183 -7.05 -14.04 11.53
CA ASP A 183 -5.80 -14.24 10.84
C ASP A 183 -5.68 -15.68 10.35
N ILE A 184 -5.97 -15.92 9.07
CA ILE A 184 -6.19 -17.25 8.50
C ILE A 184 -4.92 -17.74 7.79
N PRO A 185 -4.34 -18.87 8.19
CA PRO A 185 -3.22 -19.46 7.47
C PRO A 185 -3.69 -20.02 6.13
N LEU A 186 -3.01 -19.65 5.04
CA LEU A 186 -3.38 -20.11 3.69
C LEU A 186 -2.76 -21.47 3.32
N GLY A 187 -1.87 -21.99 4.18
CA GLY A 187 -1.20 -23.28 3.99
C GLY A 187 -0.27 -23.29 2.78
N GLY A 188 0.32 -22.15 2.43
CA GLY A 188 1.24 -21.98 1.30
C GLY A 188 0.76 -20.98 0.26
N GLN A 189 1.57 -20.79 -0.79
CA GLN A 189 1.31 -19.82 -1.85
C GLN A 189 0.20 -20.32 -2.78
N ARG A 190 -0.94 -19.63 -2.80
CA ARG A 190 -2.09 -19.96 -3.67
C ARG A 190 -2.54 -18.72 -4.47
N PRO A 191 -2.74 -18.83 -5.80
CA PRO A 191 -3.18 -17.71 -6.62
C PRO A 191 -4.66 -17.34 -6.42
N HIS A 192 -5.45 -18.27 -5.90
CA HIS A 192 -6.87 -18.10 -5.58
C HIS A 192 -7.12 -18.52 -4.15
N ILE A 193 -7.55 -17.56 -3.34
CA ILE A 193 -7.90 -17.81 -1.94
C ILE A 193 -9.41 -17.90 -1.86
N ARG A 194 -9.89 -18.99 -1.24
CA ARG A 194 -11.32 -19.18 -0.95
C ARG A 194 -11.48 -19.44 0.53
N LEU A 195 -12.33 -18.65 1.18
CA LEU A 195 -12.75 -18.86 2.55
C LEU A 195 -14.19 -19.34 2.56
N ARG A 196 -14.54 -20.13 3.58
CA ARG A 196 -15.91 -20.47 3.92
C ARG A 196 -16.27 -19.70 5.18
N VAL A 197 -17.39 -19.00 5.12
CA VAL A 197 -17.96 -18.24 6.24
C VAL A 197 -19.33 -18.83 6.53
N THR A 198 -19.53 -19.35 7.73
CA THR A 198 -20.83 -19.85 8.19
C THR A 198 -21.41 -18.86 9.19
N LEU A 199 -22.63 -18.41 8.95
CA LEU A 199 -23.33 -17.52 9.87
C LEU A 199 -23.97 -18.33 11.00
N ARG A 200 -23.82 -17.85 12.24
CA ARG A 200 -24.56 -18.35 13.41
C ARG A 200 -25.32 -17.19 14.03
N THR A 201 -26.64 -17.23 13.93
CA THR A 201 -27.53 -16.22 14.51
C THR A 201 -28.79 -16.89 15.04
N ASP A 202 -29.69 -16.14 15.65
CA ASP A 202 -30.94 -16.67 16.16
C ASP A 202 -31.89 -17.07 15.02
N PRO A 203 -32.79 -18.05 15.25
CA PRO A 203 -33.78 -18.44 14.25
C PRO A 203 -34.65 -17.26 13.81
N GLY A 204 -34.82 -17.08 12.50
CA GLY A 204 -35.60 -15.97 11.92
C GLY A 204 -34.83 -14.67 11.70
N CYS A 205 -33.57 -14.59 12.15
CA CYS A 205 -32.68 -13.48 11.83
C CYS A 205 -32.06 -13.65 10.44
N SER A 206 -32.01 -12.55 9.70
CA SER A 206 -31.34 -12.48 8.40
C SER A 206 -30.30 -11.37 8.44
N MET A 207 -29.07 -11.68 8.00
CA MET A 207 -27.91 -10.80 8.18
C MET A 207 -27.20 -10.54 6.85
N ASN A 208 -26.80 -9.29 6.63
CA ASN A 208 -25.89 -8.92 5.55
C ASN A 208 -24.44 -9.02 6.07
N VAL A 209 -23.64 -9.86 5.42
CA VAL A 209 -22.21 -10.02 5.73
C VAL A 209 -21.39 -9.36 4.64
N SER A 210 -20.45 -8.51 5.05
CA SER A 210 -19.53 -7.80 4.16
C SER A 210 -18.10 -7.84 4.71
N ILE A 211 -17.13 -7.54 3.85
CA ILE A 211 -15.71 -7.45 4.24
C ILE A 211 -15.39 -5.99 4.55
N ALA A 212 -15.11 -5.72 5.83
CA ALA A 212 -14.66 -4.41 6.28
C ALA A 212 -13.20 -4.17 5.89
N GLU A 213 -12.34 -5.17 6.11
CA GLU A 213 -10.91 -5.13 5.80
C GLU A 213 -10.44 -6.51 5.36
N ALA A 214 -9.48 -6.57 4.44
CA ALA A 214 -8.81 -7.81 4.05
C ALA A 214 -7.36 -7.50 3.66
N VAL A 215 -6.42 -8.07 4.39
CA VAL A 215 -4.99 -7.79 4.29
C VAL A 215 -4.21 -9.11 4.20
N LEU A 216 -3.40 -9.25 3.15
CA LEU A 216 -2.47 -10.37 3.01
C LEU A 216 -1.11 -10.01 3.60
N HIS A 217 -0.54 -10.92 4.37
CA HIS A 217 0.75 -10.77 5.04
C HIS A 217 1.41 -12.15 5.24
N ASP A 218 2.66 -12.17 5.69
CA ASP A 218 3.43 -13.40 5.91
C ASP A 218 3.45 -13.85 7.39
#